data_AF-A0A285BRG2-F1
#
_entry.id   AF-A0A285BRG2-F1
#
_cell.length_a   1.000
_cell.length_b   1.000
_cell.length_c   1.000
_cell.angle_alpha   90.00
_cell.angle_beta   90.00
_cell.angle_gamma   90.00
#
_symmetry.space_group_name_H-M   'P 1'
#
loop_
_entity.id
_entity.type
_entity.pdbx_description
1 polymer ?
#
loop_
_entity_poly.entity_id
_entity_poly.type
_entity_poly.pdbx_seq_one_letter_code
_entity_poly.pdbx_strand_id
1 'polypeptide(L)'
;MRQQDVHDELRARLQEAAGQHEPDRARILARVERGMAGQTQPDHRATRPPALGWVRVVSATAAVACVLGLGGYAVASAVKDDAPEQTVATTATPEPSPDATTRAPIHPSASQPGETRRTEKPRTTPTAKAPSATAKPPVTAPGAEDGPLWSDGAVDPHSNDFWAQSNLTLKTSEELTALTVRLKIAQTGGVASTGAWRTLPEDDFTLTTEEQDGFLVYTWTLKEGRKVPQGEWVFAGQYNKGRDGRDAGDDAYTATGTAGGAQLAVKGDFTADNGSS
;
A
#
# COMPACT_ATOMS: atom_id res chain seq x y z
N MET A 1 22.65 -37.99 6.50
CA MET A 1 21.37 -37.27 6.30
C MET A 1 21.66 -36.05 5.46
N ARG A 2 21.00 -35.90 4.33
CA ARG A 2 21.17 -34.76 3.41
C ARG A 2 20.25 -33.63 3.86
N GLN A 3 20.58 -32.37 3.53
CA GLN A 3 19.79 -31.21 3.99
C GLN A 3 18.32 -31.23 3.53
N GLN A 4 18.04 -31.87 2.39
CA GLN A 4 16.68 -32.08 1.89
C GLN A 4 15.83 -32.91 2.87
N ASP A 5 16.39 -33.98 3.44
CA ASP A 5 15.71 -34.86 4.40
C ASP A 5 15.22 -34.07 5.64
N VAL A 6 15.98 -33.06 6.09
CA VAL A 6 15.64 -32.21 7.24
C VAL A 6 14.51 -31.23 6.91
N HIS A 7 14.49 -30.70 5.68
CA HIS A 7 13.42 -29.80 5.22
C HIS A 7 12.10 -30.54 5.05
N ASP A 8 12.14 -31.76 4.55
CA ASP A 8 10.94 -32.60 4.39
C ASP A 8 10.38 -33.04 5.74
N GLU A 9 11.25 -33.37 6.71
CA GLU A 9 10.83 -33.67 8.08
C GLU A 9 10.20 -32.45 8.78
N LEU A 10 10.76 -31.25 8.57
CA LEU A 10 10.18 -30.01 9.08
C LEU A 10 8.80 -29.73 8.46
N ARG A 11 8.66 -29.91 7.14
CA ARG A 11 7.39 -29.75 6.42
C ARG A 11 6.34 -30.74 6.94
N ALA A 12 6.71 -32.00 7.16
CA ALA A 12 5.83 -33.01 7.71
C ALA A 12 5.35 -32.66 9.12
N ARG A 13 6.25 -32.21 10.01
CA ARG A 13 5.91 -31.79 11.38
C ARG A 13 5.00 -30.55 11.40
N LEU A 14 5.23 -29.59 10.50
CA LEU A 14 4.35 -28.42 10.37
C LEU A 14 2.96 -28.82 9.85
N GLN A 15 2.90 -29.76 8.90
CA GLN A 15 1.63 -30.27 8.37
C GLN A 15 0.85 -31.04 9.43
N GLU A 16 1.53 -31.86 10.23
CA GLU A 16 0.94 -32.57 11.36
C GLU A 16 0.44 -31.61 12.42
N ALA A 17 1.25 -30.63 12.82
CA ALA A 17 0.85 -29.61 13.79
C ALA A 17 -0.34 -28.76 13.30
N ALA A 18 -0.37 -28.43 12.01
CA ALA A 18 -1.50 -27.73 11.39
C ALA A 18 -2.76 -28.58 11.35
N GLY A 19 -2.64 -29.89 11.10
CA GLY A 19 -3.77 -30.83 11.12
C GLY A 19 -4.38 -31.04 12.50
N GLN A 20 -3.58 -30.90 13.57
CA GLN A 20 -4.07 -30.97 14.96
C GLN A 20 -4.66 -29.64 15.46
N HIS A 21 -4.47 -28.55 14.73
CA HIS A 21 -4.99 -27.25 15.14
C HIS A 21 -6.45 -27.10 14.71
N GLU A 22 -7.37 -27.21 15.66
CA GLU A 22 -8.78 -26.89 15.44
C GLU A 22 -9.04 -25.41 15.84
N PRO A 23 -9.32 -24.51 14.88
CA PRO A 23 -9.60 -23.12 15.20
C PRO A 23 -10.90 -22.99 16.00
N ASP A 24 -10.88 -22.20 17.07
CA ASP A 24 -12.08 -21.86 17.85
C ASP A 24 -13.02 -20.99 17.01
N ARG A 25 -13.89 -21.67 16.25
CA ARG A 25 -14.86 -21.02 15.36
C ARG A 25 -15.82 -20.12 16.13
N ALA A 26 -16.19 -20.48 17.37
CA ALA A 26 -17.07 -19.67 18.19
C ALA A 26 -16.43 -18.32 18.52
N ARG A 27 -15.14 -18.32 18.86
CA ARG A 27 -14.38 -17.08 19.10
C ARG A 27 -14.15 -16.25 17.82
N ILE A 28 -13.89 -16.90 16.69
CA ILE A 28 -13.75 -16.22 15.39
C ILE A 28 -15.09 -15.56 15.00
N LEU A 29 -16.20 -16.28 15.09
CA LEU A 29 -17.52 -15.75 14.78
C LEU A 29 -17.93 -14.64 15.75
N ALA A 30 -17.69 -14.80 17.06
CA ALA A 30 -17.97 -13.75 18.03
C ALA A 30 -17.13 -12.48 17.80
N ARG A 31 -15.92 -12.61 17.25
CA ARG A 31 -15.08 -11.47 16.82
C ARG A 31 -15.69 -10.79 15.60
N VAL A 32 -16.15 -11.57 14.62
CA VAL A 32 -16.78 -11.06 13.38
C VAL A 32 -18.11 -10.39 13.68
N GLU A 33 -19.00 -11.03 14.44
CA GLU A 33 -20.28 -10.47 14.88
C GLU A 33 -20.10 -9.17 15.66
N ARG A 34 -19.09 -9.09 16.54
CA ARG A 34 -18.75 -7.85 17.23
C ARG A 34 -18.24 -6.76 16.28
N GLY A 35 -17.51 -7.14 15.24
CA GLY A 35 -17.07 -6.23 14.18
C GLY A 35 -18.23 -5.72 13.32
N MET A 36 -19.19 -6.59 12.98
CA MET A 36 -20.37 -6.24 12.19
C MET A 36 -21.41 -5.44 12.99
N ALA A 37 -21.63 -5.79 14.26
CA ALA A 37 -22.53 -5.06 15.15
C ALA A 37 -22.02 -3.64 15.44
N GLY A 38 -20.70 -3.43 15.45
CA GLY A 38 -20.07 -2.11 15.54
C GLY A 38 -20.28 -1.21 14.32
N GLN A 39 -20.79 -1.74 13.19
CA GLN A 39 -21.11 -0.95 12.00
C GLN A 39 -22.58 -0.51 11.92
N THR A 40 -23.45 -1.01 12.81
CA THR A 40 -24.90 -0.71 12.76
C THR A 40 -25.40 0.08 13.98
N GLN A 41 -24.50 0.47 14.90
CA GLN A 41 -24.91 1.24 16.06
C GLN A 41 -24.51 2.72 15.89
N PRO A 42 -25.46 3.66 15.74
CA PRO A 42 -25.14 5.06 15.89
C PRO A 42 -24.62 5.27 17.32
N ASP A 43 -23.55 6.05 17.46
CA ASP A 43 -22.96 6.43 18.74
C ASP A 43 -24.01 6.97 19.70
N HIS A 44 -24.48 6.14 20.62
CA HIS A 44 -25.28 6.56 21.77
C HIS A 44 -24.48 6.29 23.04
N ARG A 45 -23.53 7.19 23.30
CA ARG A 45 -23.12 7.51 24.68
C ARG A 45 -23.14 9.01 24.90
N ALA A 46 -24.32 9.58 24.80
CA ALA A 46 -24.65 10.87 25.39
C ALA A 46 -24.90 10.68 26.89
N THR A 47 -23.96 11.12 27.72
CA THR A 47 -24.26 11.56 29.10
C THR A 47 -23.44 12.79 29.42
N ARG A 48 -23.88 13.96 28.94
CA ARG A 48 -23.63 15.26 29.59
C ARG A 48 -24.87 16.14 29.43
N PRO A 49 -25.31 16.86 30.49
CA PRO A 49 -26.56 17.63 30.46
C PRO A 49 -26.40 18.90 29.60
N PRO A 50 -27.46 19.36 28.89
CA PRO A 50 -27.38 20.56 28.09
C PRO A 50 -27.49 21.79 28.98
N ALA A 51 -26.40 22.55 29.09
CA ALA A 51 -26.44 23.91 29.60
C ALA A 51 -26.89 24.86 28.47
N LEU A 52 -27.99 25.55 28.75
CA LEU A 52 -28.51 26.77 28.13
C LEU A 52 -27.49 27.56 27.30
N GLY A 53 -27.81 27.79 26.02
CA GLY A 53 -27.28 28.94 25.30
C GLY A 53 -26.96 28.71 23.83
N TRP A 54 -27.97 28.75 22.95
CA TRP A 54 -27.85 29.56 21.73
C TRP A 54 -29.24 29.83 21.15
N VAL A 55 -29.72 31.05 21.36
CA VAL A 55 -30.88 31.62 20.69
C VAL A 55 -30.35 32.57 19.61
N ARG A 56 -30.87 32.37 18.38
CA ARG A 56 -30.85 33.23 17.17
C ARG A 56 -29.68 33.08 16.19
N VAL A 57 -29.99 32.49 15.03
CA VAL A 57 -29.81 33.15 13.73
C VAL A 57 -31.12 33.04 12.94
N VAL A 58 -31.44 34.14 12.28
CA VAL A 58 -32.73 34.55 11.74
C VAL A 58 -33.05 33.92 10.38
N SER A 59 -34.35 33.74 10.19
CA SER A 59 -35.12 33.31 9.02
C SER A 59 -34.83 34.04 7.71
N ALA A 60 -34.86 33.32 6.58
CA ALA A 60 -35.06 33.88 5.24
C ALA A 60 -36.16 33.11 4.48
N THR A 61 -37.18 33.88 4.07
CA THR A 61 -38.11 33.71 2.95
C THR A 61 -39.15 32.58 2.93
N ALA A 62 -40.40 32.99 3.17
CA ALA A 62 -41.61 32.35 2.69
C ALA A 62 -41.88 32.73 1.23
N ALA A 63 -42.27 31.75 0.41
CA ALA A 63 -43.18 31.93 -0.72
C ALA A 63 -43.95 30.62 -0.94
N VAL A 64 -45.28 30.74 -0.84
CA VAL A 64 -46.29 29.68 -0.96
C VAL A 64 -46.73 29.57 -2.41
N ALA A 65 -46.90 28.35 -2.94
CA ALA A 65 -48.05 28.02 -3.80
C ALA A 65 -48.19 26.49 -3.97
N CYS A 66 -49.41 26.03 -3.69
CA CYS A 66 -49.88 24.66 -3.73
C CYS A 66 -50.17 24.17 -5.16
N VAL A 67 -49.96 22.86 -5.41
CA VAL A 67 -50.93 22.05 -6.18
C VAL A 67 -51.08 20.70 -5.45
N LEU A 68 -52.28 20.48 -4.92
CA LEU A 68 -52.78 19.18 -4.46
C LEU A 68 -53.58 18.54 -5.60
N GLY A 69 -53.53 17.22 -5.70
CA GLY A 69 -54.45 16.40 -6.50
C GLY A 69 -53.89 15.01 -6.77
N LEU A 70 -54.01 14.08 -5.79
CA LEU A 70 -55.05 13.03 -5.72
C LEU A 70 -54.66 11.74 -6.46
N GLY A 71 -54.56 10.65 -5.70
CA GLY A 71 -54.46 9.29 -6.24
C GLY A 71 -53.94 8.29 -5.23
N GLY A 72 -54.72 8.02 -4.18
CA GLY A 72 -54.43 6.95 -3.22
C GLY A 72 -54.98 5.59 -3.65
N TYR A 73 -54.57 4.57 -2.88
CA TYR A 73 -55.05 3.17 -2.85
C TYR A 73 -54.50 2.25 -3.96
N ALA A 74 -53.93 1.06 -3.70
CA ALA A 74 -54.28 0.08 -2.68
C ALA A 74 -53.07 -0.74 -2.19
N VAL A 75 -53.12 -1.13 -0.91
CA VAL A 75 -52.44 -2.32 -0.37
C VAL A 75 -53.39 -3.50 -0.51
N ALA A 76 -52.94 -4.59 -1.12
CA ALA A 76 -53.44 -5.95 -0.85
C ALA A 76 -52.41 -7.00 -1.33
N SER A 77 -51.79 -7.63 -0.35
CA SER A 77 -51.55 -9.07 -0.20
C SER A 77 -51.47 -9.96 -1.46
N ALA A 78 -50.31 -10.59 -1.64
CA ALA A 78 -50.28 -12.04 -1.91
C ALA A 78 -48.94 -12.61 -1.43
N VAL A 79 -49.00 -13.30 -0.29
CA VAL A 79 -48.00 -14.30 0.06
C VAL A 79 -48.03 -15.37 -1.04
N LYS A 80 -46.86 -15.70 -1.58
CA LYS A 80 -46.60 -17.00 -2.18
C LYS A 80 -45.12 -17.26 -2.04
N ASP A 81 -44.83 -18.17 -1.13
CA ASP A 81 -43.60 -18.95 -1.13
C ASP A 81 -43.30 -19.42 -2.55
N ASP A 82 -42.14 -19.05 -3.06
CA ASP A 82 -41.35 -19.97 -3.88
C ASP A 82 -39.88 -19.56 -3.81
N ALA A 83 -39.12 -20.36 -3.08
CA ALA A 83 -37.67 -20.28 -3.04
C ALA A 83 -37.11 -20.83 -4.35
N PRO A 84 -36.20 -20.14 -5.04
CA PRO A 84 -35.23 -20.84 -5.85
C PRO A 84 -34.10 -21.30 -4.94
N GLU A 85 -34.08 -22.59 -4.64
CA GLU A 85 -32.89 -23.25 -4.09
C GLU A 85 -31.70 -22.97 -5.02
N GLN A 86 -30.74 -22.17 -4.54
CA GLN A 86 -29.43 -22.13 -5.15
C GLN A 86 -28.70 -23.43 -4.80
N THR A 87 -28.83 -24.42 -5.69
CA THR A 87 -27.95 -25.58 -5.73
C THR A 87 -26.53 -25.10 -6.05
N VAL A 88 -25.70 -24.94 -5.03
CA VAL A 88 -24.26 -24.73 -5.21
C VAL A 88 -23.65 -26.08 -5.58
N ALA A 89 -23.19 -26.20 -6.83
CA ALA A 89 -22.43 -27.34 -7.30
C ALA A 89 -21.04 -27.35 -6.64
N THR A 90 -20.79 -28.32 -5.77
CA THR A 90 -19.45 -28.64 -5.29
C THR A 90 -18.68 -29.36 -6.40
N THR A 91 -17.73 -28.68 -7.04
CA THR A 91 -16.74 -29.32 -7.90
C THR A 91 -15.35 -29.26 -7.28
N ALA A 92 -14.94 -30.44 -6.81
CA ALA A 92 -13.61 -31.05 -6.78
C ALA A 92 -12.34 -30.21 -6.47
N THR A 93 -11.64 -30.73 -5.46
CA THR A 93 -10.20 -30.69 -5.15
C THR A 93 -9.26 -30.39 -6.33
N PRO A 94 -8.34 -29.43 -6.19
CA PRO A 94 -7.10 -29.39 -6.96
C PRO A 94 -5.97 -30.16 -6.24
N GLU A 95 -5.34 -31.07 -6.97
CA GLU A 95 -4.09 -31.77 -6.63
C GLU A 95 -2.93 -30.81 -6.29
N PRO A 96 -2.01 -31.18 -5.38
CA PRO A 96 -0.75 -30.45 -5.21
C PRO A 96 0.33 -31.00 -6.17
N SER A 97 1.05 -30.10 -6.85
CA SER A 97 2.27 -30.40 -7.62
C SER A 97 3.26 -29.22 -7.49
N PRO A 98 4.58 -29.41 -7.69
CA PRO A 98 5.53 -29.69 -6.60
C PRO A 98 6.65 -28.64 -6.43
N ASP A 99 7.34 -28.78 -5.29
CA ASP A 99 8.69 -28.32 -4.89
C ASP A 99 9.31 -27.05 -5.49
N ALA A 100 9.48 -26.05 -4.62
CA ALA A 100 10.55 -25.05 -4.72
C ALA A 100 11.73 -25.47 -3.85
N THR A 101 12.88 -25.68 -4.50
CA THR A 101 14.18 -25.99 -3.92
C THR A 101 14.76 -24.79 -3.16
N THR A 102 14.97 -24.91 -1.85
CA THR A 102 15.70 -23.90 -1.05
C THR A 102 17.18 -24.24 -0.93
N ARG A 103 18.00 -23.25 -1.28
CA ARG A 103 19.46 -23.19 -1.22
C ARG A 103 19.92 -22.85 0.21
N ALA A 104 21.00 -23.52 0.65
CA ALA A 104 21.54 -23.54 2.01
C ALA A 104 22.25 -22.23 2.47
N PRO A 105 22.33 -21.96 3.80
CA PRO A 105 23.09 -20.85 4.36
C PRO A 105 24.58 -21.19 4.64
N ILE A 106 25.45 -20.20 4.49
CA ILE A 106 26.89 -20.26 4.80
C ILE A 106 27.18 -19.63 6.17
N HIS A 107 27.93 -20.35 7.01
CA HIS A 107 28.36 -19.95 8.36
C HIS A 107 29.63 -19.05 8.32
N PRO A 108 29.82 -18.13 9.28
CA PRO A 108 31.05 -17.34 9.42
C PRO A 108 32.14 -18.11 10.18
N SER A 109 33.36 -18.10 9.63
CA SER A 109 34.54 -18.70 10.26
C SER A 109 35.30 -17.65 11.10
N ALA A 110 35.53 -17.97 12.37
CA ALA A 110 36.35 -17.20 13.29
C ALA A 110 37.84 -17.51 13.07
N SER A 111 38.71 -16.50 13.20
CA SER A 111 40.14 -16.70 13.44
C SER A 111 40.75 -15.47 14.13
N GLN A 112 41.29 -15.70 15.33
CA GLN A 112 42.37 -14.96 15.98
C GLN A 112 43.50 -15.99 16.21
N PRO A 113 44.81 -15.63 16.18
CA PRO A 113 45.43 -14.94 17.33
C PRO A 113 46.66 -14.05 17.03
N GLY A 114 47.10 -13.26 18.02
CA GLY A 114 48.52 -12.88 18.17
C GLY A 114 48.81 -11.41 18.47
N GLU A 115 49.11 -11.11 19.73
CA GLU A 115 49.65 -9.83 20.21
C GLU A 115 51.10 -9.60 19.74
N THR A 116 51.48 -8.33 19.47
CA THR A 116 52.66 -7.71 20.10
C THR A 116 52.61 -6.17 19.96
N ARG A 117 52.98 -5.53 21.07
CA ARG A 117 53.00 -4.10 21.33
C ARG A 117 54.25 -3.44 20.76
N ARG A 118 54.11 -2.36 19.98
CA ARG A 118 55.10 -1.27 19.91
C ARG A 118 54.43 0.09 19.81
N THR A 119 54.86 0.97 20.70
CA THR A 119 54.54 2.40 20.82
C THR A 119 55.24 3.20 19.73
N GLU A 120 54.50 3.96 18.94
CA GLU A 120 55.02 5.13 18.24
C GLU A 120 53.91 6.16 17.98
N LYS A 121 54.18 7.43 18.30
CA LYS A 121 53.35 8.63 18.08
C LYS A 121 54.18 9.56 17.18
N PRO A 122 53.65 10.55 16.45
CA PRO A 122 52.35 10.70 15.75
C PRO A 122 52.56 10.94 14.23
N ARG A 123 51.56 10.68 13.38
CA ARG A 123 51.53 11.30 12.03
C ARG A 123 50.11 11.60 11.57
N THR A 124 49.79 12.88 11.55
CA THR A 124 48.63 13.48 10.88
C THR A 124 48.75 13.29 9.37
N THR A 125 47.77 12.65 8.74
CA THR A 125 47.54 12.65 7.28
C THR A 125 46.08 12.26 7.00
N PRO A 126 45.50 12.63 5.84
CA PRO A 126 44.37 13.53 5.77
C PRO A 126 43.04 12.77 5.60
N THR A 127 41.96 13.41 6.06
CA THR A 127 40.58 13.07 5.75
C THR A 127 40.43 12.83 4.25
N ALA A 128 40.26 11.57 3.85
CA ALA A 128 39.85 11.21 2.51
C ALA A 128 38.47 11.83 2.27
N LYS A 129 38.44 12.85 1.42
CA LYS A 129 37.22 13.50 0.95
C LYS A 129 36.40 12.43 0.23
N ALA A 130 35.24 12.06 0.80
CA ALA A 130 34.25 11.26 0.10
C ALA A 130 34.00 11.90 -1.29
N PRO A 131 33.94 11.12 -2.38
CA PRO A 131 33.63 11.69 -3.67
C PRO A 131 32.22 12.29 -3.57
N SER A 132 32.15 13.61 -3.64
CA SER A 132 30.91 14.32 -3.91
C SER A 132 30.37 13.76 -5.22
N ALA A 133 29.32 12.94 -5.16
CA ALA A 133 28.55 12.58 -6.32
C ALA A 133 28.10 13.89 -6.96
N THR A 134 28.68 14.22 -8.11
CA THR A 134 28.24 15.36 -8.91
C THR A 134 26.77 15.11 -9.23
N ALA A 135 25.88 15.80 -8.53
CA ALA A 135 24.46 15.74 -8.81
C ALA A 135 24.27 16.20 -10.26
N LYS A 136 23.93 15.26 -11.15
CA LYS A 136 23.46 15.57 -12.50
C LYS A 136 22.30 16.56 -12.34
N PRO A 137 22.24 17.64 -13.14
CA PRO A 137 21.16 18.61 -13.03
C PRO A 137 19.81 17.89 -13.10
N PRO A 138 18.84 18.26 -12.24
CA PRO A 138 17.56 17.58 -12.18
C PRO A 138 16.87 17.69 -13.54
N VAL A 139 16.46 16.55 -14.10
CA VAL A 139 15.60 16.57 -15.28
C VAL A 139 14.26 17.14 -14.88
N THR A 140 13.82 18.14 -15.65
CA THR A 140 12.54 18.80 -15.40
C THR A 140 11.44 17.97 -16.03
N ALA A 141 10.54 17.42 -15.20
CA ALA A 141 9.39 16.67 -15.68
C ALA A 141 8.32 17.62 -16.26
N PRO A 142 7.91 17.46 -17.53
CA PRO A 142 6.89 18.29 -18.18
C PRO A 142 5.48 18.03 -17.64
N GLY A 143 5.21 16.86 -17.06
CA GLY A 143 3.90 16.47 -16.55
C GLY A 143 3.79 14.96 -16.42
N ALA A 144 2.60 14.42 -16.70
CA ALA A 144 2.30 12.99 -16.64
C ALA A 144 3.02 12.15 -17.72
N GLU A 145 3.50 12.77 -18.80
CA GLU A 145 4.11 12.09 -19.95
C GLU A 145 5.37 12.81 -20.43
N ASP A 146 6.40 12.03 -20.77
CA ASP A 146 7.65 12.48 -21.37
C ASP A 146 8.20 11.39 -22.32
N GLY A 147 7.96 11.57 -23.62
CA GLY A 147 8.36 10.62 -24.64
C GLY A 147 7.71 9.24 -24.44
N PRO A 148 8.48 8.15 -24.34
CA PRO A 148 7.93 6.81 -24.16
C PRO A 148 7.41 6.56 -22.73
N LEU A 149 7.63 7.47 -21.79
CA LEU A 149 7.28 7.32 -20.37
C LEU A 149 5.99 8.07 -20.05
N TRP A 150 5.01 7.39 -19.47
CA TRP A 150 3.75 7.96 -18.99
C TRP A 150 3.47 7.51 -17.56
N SER A 151 2.74 8.32 -16.80
CA SER A 151 2.38 8.06 -15.41
C SER A 151 1.00 8.58 -15.05
N ASP A 152 0.38 7.94 -14.06
CA ASP A 152 -0.85 8.40 -13.42
C ASP A 152 -0.93 7.93 -11.96
N GLY A 153 -1.42 8.80 -11.09
CA GLY A 153 -1.47 8.59 -9.64
C GLY A 153 -2.89 8.59 -9.11
N ALA A 154 -3.25 7.55 -8.37
CA ALA A 154 -4.54 7.44 -7.72
C ALA A 154 -4.43 6.88 -6.29
N VAL A 155 -5.28 7.36 -5.39
CA VAL A 155 -5.50 6.70 -4.09
C VAL A 155 -6.37 5.47 -4.32
N ASP A 156 -5.94 4.33 -3.78
CA ASP A 156 -6.62 3.05 -3.95
C ASP A 156 -8.05 3.11 -3.39
N PRO A 157 -9.08 2.75 -4.18
CA PRO A 157 -10.48 2.84 -3.76
C PRO A 157 -10.82 1.87 -2.62
N HIS A 158 -9.98 0.87 -2.33
CA HIS A 158 -10.14 -0.04 -1.19
C HIS A 158 -9.47 0.48 0.09
N SER A 159 -8.97 1.73 0.06
CA SER A 159 -8.58 2.46 1.27
C SER A 159 -9.78 2.59 2.22
N ASN A 160 -9.52 2.65 3.53
CA ASN A 160 -10.53 2.77 4.58
C ASN A 160 -10.13 3.85 5.58
N ASP A 161 -10.91 4.05 6.64
CA ASP A 161 -10.72 5.13 7.62
C ASP A 161 -9.38 5.11 8.37
N PHE A 162 -8.69 3.97 8.42
CA PHE A 162 -7.44 3.80 9.19
C PHE A 162 -6.22 3.54 8.32
N TRP A 163 -6.43 3.17 7.06
CA TRP A 163 -5.38 2.73 6.14
C TRP A 163 -5.67 3.20 4.72
N ALA A 164 -4.63 3.59 4.00
CA ALA A 164 -4.72 3.94 2.60
C ALA A 164 -3.49 3.48 1.82
N GLN A 165 -3.66 3.43 0.50
CA GLN A 165 -2.60 3.14 -0.44
C GLN A 165 -2.66 4.15 -1.58
N SER A 166 -1.50 4.65 -1.98
CA SER A 166 -1.37 5.49 -3.17
C SER A 166 -0.67 4.70 -4.26
N ASN A 167 -1.34 4.51 -5.40
CA ASN A 167 -0.90 3.74 -6.56
C ASN A 167 -0.38 4.68 -7.64
N LEU A 168 0.85 4.46 -8.10
CA LEU A 168 1.40 5.04 -9.30
C LEU A 168 1.39 3.99 -10.41
N THR A 169 0.58 4.21 -11.43
CA THR A 169 0.66 3.48 -12.69
C THR A 169 1.71 4.13 -13.58
N LEU A 170 2.69 3.35 -14.03
CA LEU A 170 3.76 3.76 -14.91
C LEU A 170 3.69 2.95 -16.21
N LYS A 171 3.59 3.63 -17.35
CA LYS A 171 3.64 2.99 -18.67
C LYS A 171 4.93 3.40 -19.37
N THR A 172 5.56 2.44 -20.03
CA THR A 172 6.70 2.71 -20.90
C THR A 172 6.57 1.97 -22.22
N SER A 173 6.70 2.66 -23.35
CA SER A 173 6.71 2.05 -24.68
C SER A 173 8.10 1.56 -25.11
N GLU A 174 9.14 1.86 -24.32
CA GLU A 174 10.51 1.40 -24.52
C GLU A 174 11.07 0.75 -23.25
N GLU A 175 12.09 -0.09 -23.40
CA GLU A 175 12.81 -0.65 -22.27
C GLU A 175 13.58 0.45 -21.51
N LEU A 176 13.38 0.54 -20.19
CA LEU A 176 14.15 1.44 -19.34
C LEU A 176 15.37 0.73 -18.77
N THR A 177 16.53 1.38 -18.86
CA THR A 177 17.80 0.91 -18.27
C THR A 177 18.10 1.53 -16.91
N ALA A 178 17.34 2.57 -16.54
CA ALA A 178 17.31 3.14 -15.21
C ALA A 178 15.87 3.59 -14.91
N LEU A 179 15.46 3.45 -13.66
CA LEU A 179 14.18 3.96 -13.16
C LEU A 179 14.33 4.34 -11.69
N THR A 180 13.92 5.56 -11.35
CA THR A 180 13.71 5.98 -9.96
C THR A 180 12.29 6.49 -9.84
N VAL A 181 11.52 5.91 -8.93
CA VAL A 181 10.15 6.30 -8.60
C VAL A 181 10.16 6.84 -7.18
N ARG A 182 9.58 8.03 -7.00
CA ARG A 182 9.39 8.65 -5.69
C ARG A 182 7.94 9.01 -5.48
N LEU A 183 7.37 8.50 -4.39
CA LEU A 183 6.06 8.89 -3.87
C LEU A 183 6.26 9.75 -2.62
N LYS A 184 5.50 10.83 -2.52
CA LYS A 184 5.45 11.72 -1.35
C LYS A 184 4.03 11.79 -0.82
N ILE A 185 3.86 11.35 0.41
CA ILE A 185 2.58 11.31 1.12
C ILE A 185 2.63 12.35 2.23
N ALA A 186 1.84 13.42 2.12
CA ALA A 186 1.80 14.52 3.07
C ALA A 186 1.39 14.06 4.47
N GLN A 187 2.13 14.53 5.48
CA GLN A 187 1.86 14.21 6.88
C GLN A 187 0.66 15.03 7.38
N THR A 188 -0.46 14.36 7.67
CA THR A 188 -1.68 14.99 8.21
C THR A 188 -1.99 14.57 9.65
N GLY A 189 -1.01 13.99 10.34
CA GLY A 189 -1.17 13.42 11.69
C GLY A 189 -1.59 11.94 11.65
N GLY A 190 -0.66 11.06 12.03
CA GLY A 190 -0.89 9.61 12.06
C GLY A 190 -0.56 8.87 10.76
N VAL A 191 -0.06 9.58 9.73
CA VAL A 191 0.51 8.95 8.55
C VAL A 191 1.84 8.30 8.94
N ALA A 192 1.91 6.99 8.69
CA ALA A 192 3.09 6.16 8.95
C ALA A 192 3.05 4.98 7.98
N SER A 193 4.22 4.55 7.50
CA SER A 193 4.29 3.43 6.55
C SER A 193 3.76 2.14 7.17
N THR A 194 2.96 1.42 6.38
CA THR A 194 2.54 0.04 6.65
C THR A 194 3.09 -0.93 5.62
N GLY A 195 3.80 -0.45 4.60
CA GLY A 195 4.37 -1.27 3.56
C GLY A 195 4.46 -0.56 2.22
N ALA A 196 4.96 -1.30 1.23
CA ALA A 196 5.03 -0.86 -0.16
C ALA A 196 5.02 -2.10 -1.06
N TRP A 197 4.47 -1.99 -2.28
CA TRP A 197 4.51 -3.08 -3.25
C TRP A 197 4.72 -2.55 -4.67
N ARG A 198 5.10 -3.45 -5.60
CA ARG A 198 5.19 -3.16 -7.03
C ARG A 198 4.86 -4.40 -7.86
N THR A 199 4.47 -4.21 -9.12
CA THR A 199 4.32 -5.33 -10.07
C THR A 199 5.65 -5.85 -10.61
N LEU A 200 6.67 -5.00 -10.67
CA LEU A 200 8.02 -5.39 -11.10
C LEU A 200 8.74 -6.23 -10.02
N PRO A 201 9.68 -7.11 -10.40
CA PRO A 201 10.36 -7.99 -9.46
C PRO A 201 11.03 -7.24 -8.31
N GLU A 202 10.83 -7.74 -7.09
CA GLU A 202 11.30 -7.06 -5.90
C GLU A 202 12.83 -6.87 -5.89
N ASP A 203 13.55 -7.93 -6.25
CA ASP A 203 15.01 -7.98 -6.22
C ASP A 203 15.68 -7.01 -7.20
N ASP A 204 14.94 -6.42 -8.12
CA ASP A 204 15.45 -5.49 -9.12
C ASP A 204 15.59 -4.07 -8.57
N PHE A 205 14.99 -3.79 -7.41
CA PHE A 205 14.91 -2.45 -6.84
C PHE A 205 15.50 -2.39 -5.44
N THR A 206 16.08 -1.24 -5.12
CA THR A 206 16.29 -0.80 -3.75
C THR A 206 15.13 0.11 -3.36
N LEU A 207 14.49 -0.17 -2.23
CA LEU A 207 13.43 0.66 -1.65
C LEU A 207 13.95 1.37 -0.40
N THR A 208 13.74 2.68 -0.31
CA THR A 208 13.84 3.42 0.95
C THR A 208 12.47 4.00 1.33
N THR A 209 12.20 4.04 2.63
CA THR A 209 11.00 4.66 3.19
C THR A 209 11.40 5.50 4.38
N GLU A 210 11.13 6.79 4.32
CA GLU A 210 11.56 7.74 5.34
C GLU A 210 10.58 8.90 5.48
N GLU A 211 10.54 9.52 6.65
CA GLU A 211 9.85 10.79 6.84
C GLU A 211 10.83 11.93 6.54
N GLN A 212 10.46 12.81 5.62
CA GLN A 212 11.28 13.94 5.20
C GLN A 212 10.41 15.16 4.87
N ASP A 213 10.76 16.31 5.43
CA ASP A 213 10.14 17.62 5.13
C ASP A 213 8.60 17.63 5.25
N GLY A 214 8.05 16.87 6.21
CA GLY A 214 6.60 16.74 6.41
C GLY A 214 5.90 15.75 5.48
N PHE A 215 6.65 14.84 4.84
CA PHE A 215 6.12 13.78 3.99
C PHE A 215 6.66 12.42 4.40
N LEU A 216 5.83 11.39 4.31
CA LEU A 216 6.30 10.02 4.19
C LEU A 216 6.70 9.77 2.74
N VAL A 217 7.97 9.44 2.50
CA VAL A 217 8.56 9.32 1.17
C VAL A 217 8.95 7.87 0.90
N TYR A 218 8.45 7.32 -0.21
CA TYR A 218 8.89 6.03 -0.73
C TYR A 218 9.75 6.28 -1.97
N THR A 219 10.95 5.71 -2.02
CA THR A 219 11.81 5.78 -3.20
C THR A 219 12.22 4.39 -3.65
N TRP A 220 11.79 3.99 -4.85
CA TRP A 220 12.28 2.80 -5.53
C TRP A 220 13.34 3.21 -6.54
N THR A 221 14.50 2.56 -6.52
CA THR A 221 15.57 2.76 -7.50
C THR A 221 15.95 1.43 -8.12
N LEU A 222 15.86 1.34 -9.45
CA LEU A 222 16.29 0.18 -10.22
C LEU A 222 17.79 -0.03 -10.01
N LYS A 223 18.18 -1.25 -9.65
CA LYS A 223 19.57 -1.63 -9.47
C LYS A 223 20.30 -1.64 -10.81
N GLU A 224 21.59 -1.35 -10.77
CA GLU A 224 22.44 -1.35 -11.96
C GLU A 224 22.38 -2.69 -12.71
N GLY A 225 22.28 -2.63 -14.04
CA GLY A 225 22.19 -3.79 -14.92
C GLY A 225 20.82 -4.47 -14.98
N ARG A 226 19.85 -4.05 -14.16
CA ARG A 226 18.44 -4.46 -14.29
C ARG A 226 17.72 -3.56 -15.29
N LYS A 227 16.57 -4.01 -15.77
CA LYS A 227 15.80 -3.38 -16.84
C LYS A 227 14.32 -3.43 -16.54
N VAL A 228 13.59 -2.42 -16.97
CA VAL A 228 12.12 -2.41 -16.94
C VAL A 228 11.63 -2.64 -18.36
N PRO A 229 10.95 -3.76 -18.65
CA PRO A 229 10.45 -4.02 -19.98
C PRO A 229 9.35 -3.03 -20.37
N GLN A 230 9.13 -2.91 -21.68
CA GLN A 230 7.94 -2.23 -22.22
C GLN A 230 6.68 -2.82 -21.61
N GLY A 231 5.76 -1.96 -21.19
CA GLY A 231 4.49 -2.37 -20.59
C GLY A 231 3.95 -1.36 -19.59
N GLU A 232 3.08 -1.88 -18.72
CA GLU A 232 2.43 -1.14 -17.65
C GLU A 232 2.80 -1.77 -16.30
N TRP A 233 3.19 -0.92 -15.36
CA TRP A 233 3.71 -1.32 -14.06
C TRP A 233 3.10 -0.45 -12.97
N VAL A 234 2.92 -1.02 -11.77
CA VAL A 234 2.38 -0.28 -10.63
C VAL A 234 3.40 -0.26 -9.50
N PHE A 235 3.53 0.89 -8.85
CA PHE A 235 4.22 1.09 -7.58
C PHE A 235 3.23 1.63 -6.55
N ALA A 236 3.30 1.14 -5.32
CA ALA A 236 2.33 1.53 -4.30
C ALA A 236 2.98 1.75 -2.94
N GLY A 237 2.69 2.91 -2.34
CA GLY A 237 3.01 3.22 -0.95
C GLY A 237 1.80 3.02 -0.06
N GLN A 238 1.93 2.23 1.01
CA GLN A 238 0.84 1.91 1.94
C GLN A 238 1.09 2.54 3.30
N TYR A 239 0.08 3.21 3.85
CA TYR A 239 0.22 3.97 5.09
C TYR A 239 -1.06 3.96 5.93
N ASN A 240 -0.89 4.11 7.25
CA ASN A 240 -2.01 4.39 8.13
C ASN A 240 -2.47 5.84 7.95
N LYS A 241 -3.72 6.15 8.27
CA LYS A 241 -4.22 7.53 8.34
C LYS A 241 -4.95 7.78 9.66
N GLY A 242 -5.00 9.05 10.09
CA GLY A 242 -5.81 9.46 11.23
C GLY A 242 -7.31 9.19 11.01
N ARG A 243 -8.10 9.15 12.09
CA ARG A 243 -9.55 8.84 12.04
C ARG A 243 -10.38 9.81 11.22
N ASP A 244 -9.85 11.01 11.00
CA ASP A 244 -10.50 12.07 10.26
C ASP A 244 -9.97 12.00 8.84
N GLY A 245 -10.83 11.58 7.90
CA GLY A 245 -10.50 11.32 6.49
C GLY A 245 -9.44 12.29 5.95
N ARG A 246 -8.27 11.73 5.65
CA ARG A 246 -7.11 12.46 5.13
C ARG A 246 -7.39 12.95 3.71
N ASP A 247 -7.09 14.22 3.46
CA ASP A 247 -7.00 14.78 2.11
C ASP A 247 -5.66 14.41 1.46
N ALA A 248 -5.70 13.91 0.23
CA ALA A 248 -4.52 13.53 -0.56
C ALA A 248 -4.06 14.66 -1.51
N GLY A 249 -4.70 15.83 -1.50
CA GLY A 249 -4.40 16.93 -2.42
C GLY A 249 -2.96 17.48 -2.36
N ASP A 250 -2.24 17.25 -1.25
CA ASP A 250 -0.84 17.60 -1.10
C ASP A 250 0.13 16.44 -1.42
N ASP A 251 -0.39 15.29 -1.84
CA ASP A 251 0.42 14.15 -2.27
C ASP A 251 0.93 14.34 -3.69
N ALA A 252 2.14 13.85 -3.93
CA ALA A 252 2.76 13.98 -5.23
C ALA A 252 3.68 12.81 -5.53
N TYR A 253 3.92 12.56 -6.80
CA TYR A 253 4.95 11.63 -7.25
C TYR A 253 5.84 12.23 -8.31
N THR A 254 7.02 11.64 -8.45
CA THR A 254 7.92 11.84 -9.58
C THR A 254 8.51 10.51 -10.00
N ALA A 255 8.69 10.28 -11.29
CA ALA A 255 9.48 9.17 -11.79
C ALA A 255 10.47 9.65 -12.85
N THR A 256 11.71 9.17 -12.79
CA THR A 256 12.73 9.43 -13.79
C THR A 256 13.22 8.13 -14.39
N GLY A 257 13.35 8.08 -15.71
CA GLY A 257 13.81 6.88 -16.42
C GLY A 257 14.90 7.18 -17.43
N THR A 258 15.56 6.14 -17.95
CA THR A 258 16.46 6.23 -19.10
C THR A 258 16.06 5.23 -20.17
N ALA A 259 15.66 5.71 -21.34
CA ALA A 259 15.30 4.90 -22.52
C ALA A 259 16.18 5.31 -23.71
N GLY A 260 16.75 4.35 -24.44
CA GLY A 260 17.59 4.65 -25.62
C GLY A 260 18.78 5.59 -25.36
N GLY A 261 19.22 5.75 -24.10
CA GLY A 261 20.26 6.71 -23.70
C GLY A 261 19.76 8.12 -23.37
N ALA A 262 18.48 8.42 -23.58
CA ALA A 262 17.83 9.67 -23.20
C ALA A 262 17.27 9.59 -21.78
N GLN A 263 17.36 10.68 -21.02
CA GLN A 263 16.76 10.79 -19.69
C GLN A 263 15.35 11.34 -19.81
N LEU A 264 14.40 10.71 -19.13
CA LEU A 264 12.99 11.05 -19.11
C LEU A 264 12.56 11.37 -17.69
N ALA A 265 11.53 12.20 -17.52
CA ALA A 265 10.96 12.48 -16.22
C ALA A 265 9.44 12.75 -16.31
N VAL A 266 8.68 12.18 -15.39
CA VAL A 266 7.25 12.42 -15.23
C VAL A 266 6.92 12.77 -13.78
N LYS A 267 5.82 13.49 -13.58
CA LYS A 267 5.32 13.88 -12.25
C LYS A 267 3.81 14.04 -12.28
N GLY A 268 3.20 13.93 -11.11
CA GLY A 268 1.76 14.14 -10.92
C GLY A 268 1.39 14.15 -9.45
N ASP A 269 0.08 14.17 -9.19
CA ASP A 269 -0.56 14.09 -7.88
C ASP A 269 -1.29 12.74 -7.72
N PHE A 270 -2.01 12.59 -6.62
CA PHE A 270 -2.86 11.42 -6.38
C PHE A 270 -4.33 11.85 -6.31
N THR A 271 -5.10 11.43 -7.31
CA THR A 271 -6.55 11.68 -7.31
C THR A 271 -7.26 10.60 -6.50
N ALA A 272 -8.37 10.96 -5.85
CA ALA A 272 -9.28 9.94 -5.32
C ALA A 272 -9.93 9.24 -6.53
N ASP A 273 -9.76 7.93 -6.63
CA ASP A 273 -10.42 7.18 -7.70
C ASP A 273 -11.92 7.13 -7.41
N ASN A 274 -12.67 8.04 -8.02
CA ASN A 274 -14.12 8.13 -7.89
C ASN A 274 -14.74 7.02 -8.74
N GLY A 275 -14.57 5.77 -8.31
CA GLY A 275 -14.92 4.54 -9.02
C GLY A 275 -15.99 4.73 -10.08
N SER A 276 -15.56 4.94 -11.32
CA SER A 276 -16.45 5.00 -12.47
C SER A 276 -16.85 3.58 -12.85
N SER A 277 -18.17 3.41 -12.96
CA SER A 277 -18.96 2.18 -13.03
C SER A 277 -18.66 1.23 -14.18
#